data_AF-A0A1B5Z9S3-F1
#
_entry.id   AF-A0A1B5Z9S3-F1
#
_cell.length_a   1.000
_cell.length_b   1.000
_cell.length_c   1.000
_cell.angle_alpha   90.00
_cell.angle_beta   90.00
_cell.angle_gamma   90.00
#
_symmetry.space_group_name_H-M   'P 1'
#
loop_
_entity.id
_entity.type
_entity.pdbx_description
1 polymer ?
#
loop_
_entity_poly.entity_id
_entity_poly.type
_entity_poly.pdbx_seq_one_letter_code
_entity_poly.pdbx_strand_id
1 'polypeptide(L)'
;PDPDVGYTVRGAYELLTSQVSATTDDAEKFIWHSQVPLKVSIFAWRLVRDRLPTKANLVTRGILSHVAGLCVSGCGEVESAQHLFVSCSIFGSIWGLVRSWIGITSADPTSLRDHFVQFTYSAGGSRVRRSFLQLIWLTCV
;
A
#
# COMPACT_ATOMS: atom_id res chain seq x y z
N PRO A 1 -13.68 22.66 0.85
CA PRO A 1 -14.32 23.47 -0.20
C PRO A 1 -15.02 24.67 0.44
N ASP A 2 -14.50 25.85 0.17
CA ASP A 2 -15.09 27.13 0.58
C ASP A 2 -16.15 27.52 -0.48
N PRO A 3 -17.42 27.73 -0.10
CA PRO A 3 -18.49 28.04 -1.05
C PRO A 3 -18.32 29.41 -1.75
N ASP A 4 -17.49 30.32 -1.25
CA ASP A 4 -17.37 31.69 -1.79
C ASP A 4 -16.27 31.86 -2.86
N VAL A 5 -15.30 30.94 -2.94
CA VAL A 5 -14.07 31.14 -3.77
C VAL A 5 -14.07 30.32 -5.06
N GLY A 6 -15.01 29.38 -5.23
CA GLY A 6 -15.09 28.53 -6.41
C GLY A 6 -13.92 27.53 -6.56
N TYR A 7 -14.03 26.63 -7.52
CA TYR A 7 -12.96 25.69 -7.87
C TYR A 7 -11.92 26.41 -8.74
N THR A 8 -10.65 26.37 -8.33
CA THR A 8 -9.55 26.89 -9.16
C THR A 8 -8.67 25.73 -9.62
N VAL A 9 -8.35 25.73 -10.91
CA VAL A 9 -7.43 24.75 -11.52
C VAL A 9 -6.09 24.78 -10.79
N ARG A 10 -5.64 25.97 -10.38
CA ARG A 10 -4.43 26.16 -9.58
C ARG A 10 -4.52 25.47 -8.22
N GLY A 11 -5.62 25.64 -7.48
CA GLY A 11 -5.82 24.96 -6.20
C GLY A 11 -5.90 23.44 -6.33
N ALA A 12 -6.54 22.94 -7.39
CA ALA A 12 -6.55 21.50 -7.69
C ALA A 12 -5.13 20.98 -8.02
N TYR A 13 -4.36 21.73 -8.82
CA TYR A 13 -3.00 21.36 -9.18
C TYR A 13 -2.05 21.41 -7.97
N GLU A 14 -2.16 22.42 -7.10
CA GLU A 14 -1.40 22.52 -5.84
C GLU A 14 -1.77 21.39 -4.87
N LEU A 15 -3.05 21.02 -4.76
CA LEU A 15 -3.49 19.85 -3.98
C LEU A 15 -2.94 18.53 -4.53
N LEU A 16 -3.01 18.32 -5.85
CA LEU A 16 -2.49 17.11 -6.48
C LEU A 16 -0.97 17.01 -6.35
N THR A 17 -0.25 18.13 -6.55
CA THR A 17 1.22 18.15 -6.49
C THR A 17 1.73 18.00 -5.05
N SER A 18 1.04 18.58 -4.06
CA SER A 18 1.41 18.42 -2.64
C SER A 18 1.15 16.99 -2.11
N GLN A 19 0.10 16.32 -2.57
CA GLN A 19 -0.19 14.92 -2.19
C GLN A 19 0.91 13.95 -2.65
N VAL A 20 1.50 14.16 -3.84
CA VAL A 20 2.51 13.25 -4.41
C VAL A 20 3.82 13.22 -3.61
N SER A 21 4.25 14.35 -3.03
CA SER A 21 5.42 14.35 -2.14
C SER A 21 5.11 13.77 -0.75
N ALA A 22 3.91 14.01 -0.22
CA ALA A 22 3.50 13.55 1.11
C ALA A 22 3.42 12.01 1.20
N THR A 23 2.95 11.34 0.15
CA THR A 23 2.72 9.88 0.16
C THR A 23 3.98 9.04 0.43
N THR A 24 5.15 9.54 0.05
CA THR A 24 6.42 8.81 0.20
C THR A 24 7.00 8.86 1.62
N ASP A 25 6.95 10.02 2.27
CA ASP A 25 7.49 10.22 3.63
C ASP A 25 6.49 9.80 4.72
N ASP A 26 5.19 9.92 4.42
CA ASP A 26 4.12 9.49 5.32
C ASP A 26 4.09 7.97 5.47
N ALA A 27 4.21 7.21 4.37
CA ALA A 27 4.20 5.76 4.41
C ALA A 27 5.27 5.21 5.37
N GLU A 28 6.47 5.78 5.41
CA GLU A 28 7.55 5.32 6.28
C GLU A 28 7.33 5.67 7.75
N LYS A 29 6.71 6.82 8.05
CA LYS A 29 6.37 7.22 9.44
C LYS A 29 5.23 6.39 10.01
N PHE A 30 4.25 6.04 9.18
CA PHE A 30 3.06 5.29 9.60
C PHE A 30 3.26 3.75 9.59
N ILE A 31 4.45 3.22 9.35
CA ILE A 31 4.70 1.77 9.53
C ILE A 31 4.97 1.41 11.00
N TRP A 32 5.41 2.39 11.79
CA TRP A 32 5.71 2.20 13.21
C TRP A 32 4.45 2.43 14.04
N HIS A 33 3.87 1.34 14.54
CA HIS A 33 2.66 1.38 15.36
C HIS A 33 2.91 0.67 16.70
N SER A 34 2.63 1.33 17.82
CA SER A 34 2.96 0.82 19.16
C SER A 34 2.23 -0.48 19.54
N GLN A 35 1.06 -0.72 18.93
CA GLN A 35 0.26 -1.93 19.16
C GLN A 35 0.67 -3.12 18.29
N VAL A 36 1.64 -2.94 17.39
CA VAL A 36 2.10 -3.98 16.46
C VAL A 36 3.48 -4.49 16.91
N PRO A 37 3.72 -5.80 16.97
CA PRO A 37 5.05 -6.33 17.26
C PRO A 37 6.09 -5.80 16.27
N LEU A 38 7.29 -5.47 16.75
CA LEU A 38 8.35 -4.87 15.93
C LEU A 38 8.67 -5.68 14.67
N LYS A 39 8.57 -7.01 14.73
CA LYS A 39 8.78 -7.91 13.57
C LYS A 39 7.85 -7.59 12.40
N VAL A 40 6.59 -7.28 12.68
CA VAL A 40 5.58 -6.94 11.66
C VAL A 40 5.86 -5.55 11.08
N SER A 41 6.19 -4.56 11.91
CA SER A 41 6.60 -3.24 11.40
C SER A 41 7.87 -3.32 10.54
N ILE A 42 8.86 -4.11 10.93
CA ILE A 42 10.07 -4.34 10.11
C ILE A 42 9.71 -5.00 8.78
N PHE A 43 8.81 -5.99 8.80
CA PHE A 43 8.33 -6.64 7.59
C PHE A 43 7.64 -5.64 6.64
N ALA A 44 6.67 -4.88 7.14
CA ALA A 44 5.98 -3.84 6.39
C ALA A 44 6.94 -2.76 5.86
N TRP A 45 7.93 -2.35 6.64
CA TRP A 45 8.96 -1.40 6.22
C TRP A 45 9.80 -1.94 5.06
N ARG A 46 10.19 -3.23 5.12
CA ARG A 46 10.88 -3.89 4.01
C ARG A 46 9.99 -4.02 2.78
N LEU A 47 8.71 -4.30 2.97
CA LEU A 47 7.74 -4.43 1.89
C LEU A 47 7.56 -3.13 1.12
N VAL A 48 7.33 -2.02 1.82
CA VAL A 48 7.15 -0.67 1.22
C VAL A 48 8.39 -0.18 0.46
N ARG A 49 9.56 -0.71 0.82
CA ARG A 49 10.84 -0.43 0.15
C ARG A 49 11.23 -1.47 -0.91
N ASP A 50 10.35 -2.43 -1.20
CA ASP A 50 10.62 -3.56 -2.11
C ASP A 50 11.93 -4.29 -1.77
N ARG A 51 12.17 -4.54 -0.48
CA ARG A 51 13.37 -5.22 0.04
C ARG A 51 13.11 -6.64 0.53
N LEU A 52 11.92 -7.17 0.27
CA LEU A 52 11.61 -8.56 0.55
C LEU A 52 12.31 -9.49 -0.45
N PRO A 53 12.59 -10.74 -0.06
CA PRO A 53 13.16 -11.75 -0.95
C PRO A 53 12.11 -12.32 -1.92
N THR A 54 11.43 -11.43 -2.66
CA THR A 54 10.54 -11.82 -3.76
C THR A 54 11.36 -12.42 -4.90
N LYS A 55 10.77 -13.29 -5.73
CA LYS A 55 11.54 -13.88 -6.85
C LYS A 55 12.08 -12.80 -7.80
N ALA A 56 11.33 -11.72 -8.03
CA ALA A 56 11.84 -10.58 -8.80
C ALA A 56 13.14 -10.00 -8.19
N ASN A 57 13.16 -9.76 -6.88
CA ASN A 57 14.35 -9.22 -6.20
C ASN A 57 15.52 -10.22 -6.16
N LEU A 58 15.23 -11.52 -6.06
CA LEU A 58 16.24 -12.57 -6.10
C LEU A 58 16.85 -12.72 -7.50
N VAL A 59 16.06 -12.56 -8.55
CA VAL A 59 16.53 -12.52 -9.94
C VAL A 59 17.42 -11.29 -10.16
N THR A 60 17.00 -10.11 -9.70
CA THR A 60 17.82 -8.88 -9.80
C THR A 60 19.16 -8.99 -9.05
N ARG A 61 19.21 -9.80 -7.99
CA ARG A 61 20.45 -10.11 -7.23
C ARG A 61 21.28 -11.24 -7.85
N GLY A 62 20.84 -11.85 -8.94
CA GLY A 62 21.52 -12.98 -9.59
C GLY A 62 21.46 -14.29 -8.79
N ILE A 63 20.58 -14.39 -7.80
CA ILE A 63 20.42 -15.60 -6.97
C ILE A 63 19.52 -16.62 -7.69
N LEU A 64 18.50 -16.14 -8.39
CA LEU A 64 17.59 -16.98 -9.20
C LEU A 64 17.77 -16.68 -10.69
N SER A 65 17.51 -17.70 -11.52
CA SER A 65 17.41 -17.55 -12.97
C SER A 65 16.15 -16.76 -13.35
N HIS A 66 16.22 -15.97 -14.42
CA HIS A 66 15.08 -15.18 -14.93
C HIS A 66 13.82 -16.01 -15.20
N VAL A 67 13.97 -17.29 -15.55
CA VAL A 67 12.85 -18.21 -15.81
C VAL A 67 12.08 -18.57 -14.53
N ALA A 68 12.72 -18.46 -13.37
CA ALA A 68 12.13 -18.76 -12.07
C ALA A 68 11.42 -17.55 -11.44
N GLY A 69 11.23 -16.44 -12.15
CA GLY A 69 10.69 -15.18 -11.63
C GLY A 69 9.16 -15.12 -11.46
N LEU A 70 8.44 -16.18 -11.85
CA LEU A 70 6.97 -16.17 -11.91
C LEU A 70 6.31 -16.31 -10.53
N CYS A 71 5.14 -15.69 -10.39
CA CYS A 71 4.33 -15.67 -9.17
C CYS A 71 3.96 -17.06 -8.69
N VAL A 72 4.12 -17.30 -7.38
CA VAL A 72 3.76 -18.57 -6.72
C VAL A 72 2.28 -18.95 -6.87
N SER A 73 1.39 -17.98 -7.10
CA SER A 73 -0.03 -18.23 -7.37
C SER A 73 -0.30 -18.90 -8.72
N GLY A 74 0.70 -18.97 -9.61
CA GLY A 74 0.54 -19.52 -10.95
C GLY A 74 -0.20 -18.61 -11.92
N CYS A 75 -0.37 -17.32 -11.61
CA CYS A 75 -1.09 -16.38 -12.49
C CYS A 75 -0.29 -15.89 -13.71
N GLY A 76 0.94 -16.40 -13.93
CA GLY A 76 1.76 -16.08 -15.10
C GLY A 76 2.54 -14.75 -15.04
N GLU A 77 2.32 -13.93 -14.02
CA GLU A 77 3.01 -12.65 -13.82
C GLU A 77 4.31 -12.79 -13.01
N VAL A 78 5.19 -11.80 -13.08
CA VAL A 78 6.41 -11.74 -12.27
C VAL A 78 6.08 -11.51 -10.80
N GLU A 79 6.72 -12.27 -9.90
CA GLU A 79 6.53 -12.15 -8.46
C GLU A 79 7.27 -10.92 -7.89
N SER A 80 6.68 -9.74 -8.04
CA SER A 80 7.08 -8.53 -7.33
C SER A 80 6.28 -8.36 -6.03
N ALA A 81 6.76 -7.55 -5.09
CA ALA A 81 6.02 -7.24 -3.87
C ALA A 81 4.65 -6.61 -4.18
N GLN A 82 4.61 -5.69 -5.14
CA GLN A 82 3.36 -5.08 -5.58
C GLN A 82 2.40 -6.11 -6.18
N HIS A 83 2.89 -6.97 -7.08
CA HIS A 83 2.04 -8.01 -7.65
C HIS A 83 1.52 -8.95 -6.55
N LEU A 84 2.43 -9.48 -5.72
CA LEU A 84 2.09 -10.48 -4.71
C LEU A 84 1.07 -9.96 -3.69
N PHE A 85 1.20 -8.72 -3.22
CA PHE A 85 0.33 -8.20 -2.16
C PHE A 85 -0.88 -7.41 -2.65
N VAL A 86 -0.88 -6.91 -3.88
CA VAL A 86 -1.91 -5.97 -4.35
C VAL A 86 -2.62 -6.47 -5.60
N SER A 87 -1.87 -6.77 -6.65
CA SER A 87 -2.45 -7.01 -7.99
C SER A 87 -2.74 -8.49 -8.30
N CYS A 88 -2.19 -9.42 -7.52
CA CYS A 88 -2.39 -10.84 -7.76
C CYS A 88 -3.86 -11.22 -7.57
N SER A 89 -4.43 -11.99 -8.49
CA SER A 89 -5.83 -12.43 -8.43
C SER A 89 -6.15 -13.23 -7.17
N ILE A 90 -5.19 -14.00 -6.65
CA ILE A 90 -5.37 -14.80 -5.44
C ILE A 90 -5.13 -13.92 -4.20
N PHE A 91 -3.91 -13.46 -4.00
CA PHE A 91 -3.52 -12.75 -2.77
C PHE A 91 -4.12 -11.35 -2.68
N GLY A 92 -4.22 -10.62 -3.80
CA GLY A 92 -4.83 -9.30 -3.87
C GLY A 92 -6.33 -9.31 -3.56
N SER A 93 -7.02 -10.42 -3.82
CA SER A 93 -8.45 -10.56 -3.49
C SER A 93 -8.75 -10.44 -1.99
N ILE A 94 -7.76 -10.74 -1.13
CA ILE A 94 -7.87 -10.60 0.33
C ILE A 94 -8.21 -9.15 0.70
N TRP A 95 -7.65 -8.17 0.02
CA TRP A 95 -7.96 -6.76 0.29
C TRP A 95 -9.39 -6.38 -0.10
N GLY A 96 -10.00 -7.06 -1.07
CA GLY A 96 -11.43 -6.94 -1.34
C GLY A 96 -12.28 -7.44 -0.17
N LEU A 97 -11.91 -8.59 0.41
CA LEU A 97 -12.58 -9.16 1.58
C LEU A 97 -12.42 -8.27 2.82
N VAL A 98 -11.21 -7.77 3.08
CA VAL A 98 -10.93 -6.86 4.20
C VAL A 98 -11.74 -5.56 4.06
N ARG A 99 -11.76 -4.97 2.86
CA ARG A 99 -12.59 -3.77 2.55
C ARG A 99 -14.07 -4.02 2.81
N SER A 100 -14.59 -5.17 2.37
CA SER A 100 -15.98 -5.56 2.61
C SER A 100 -16.28 -5.74 4.09
N TRP A 101 -15.38 -6.39 4.85
CA TRP A 101 -15.54 -6.62 6.29
C TRP A 101 -15.63 -5.31 7.10
N ILE A 102 -14.82 -4.31 6.74
CA ILE A 102 -14.80 -3.00 7.43
C ILE A 102 -15.77 -1.97 6.82
N GLY A 103 -16.51 -2.34 5.77
CA GLY A 103 -17.49 -1.48 5.12
C GLY A 103 -16.90 -0.28 4.38
N ILE A 104 -15.71 -0.42 3.78
CA ILE A 104 -15.01 0.64 3.06
C ILE A 104 -14.99 0.35 1.56
N THR A 105 -15.36 1.35 0.75
CA THR A 105 -15.13 1.35 -0.70
C THR A 105 -13.92 2.23 -1.01
N SER A 106 -12.94 1.68 -1.73
CA SER A 106 -11.71 2.39 -2.12
C SER A 106 -11.37 2.03 -3.55
N ALA A 107 -10.77 2.97 -4.28
CA ALA A 107 -10.25 2.75 -5.62
C ALA A 107 -9.12 1.70 -5.60
N ASP A 108 -8.89 1.08 -6.76
CA ASP A 108 -7.79 0.13 -6.89
C ASP A 108 -6.45 0.89 -6.93
N PRO A 109 -5.48 0.49 -6.09
CA PRO A 109 -4.22 1.19 -5.97
C PRO A 109 -3.29 0.91 -7.16
N THR A 110 -2.55 1.93 -7.58
CA THR A 110 -1.52 1.86 -8.62
C THR A 110 -0.17 1.36 -8.12
N SER A 111 0.08 1.42 -6.81
CA SER A 111 1.30 0.94 -6.16
C SER A 111 1.02 0.45 -4.74
N LEU A 112 1.95 -0.33 -4.16
CA LEU A 112 1.84 -0.80 -2.79
C LEU A 112 1.82 0.35 -1.76
N ARG A 113 2.54 1.44 -2.06
CA ARG A 113 2.54 2.66 -1.24
C ARG A 113 1.20 3.37 -1.31
N ASP A 114 0.67 3.54 -2.52
CA ASP A 114 -0.64 4.14 -2.71
C ASP A 114 -1.72 3.31 -2.02
N HIS A 115 -1.61 1.98 -2.07
CA HIS A 115 -2.52 1.10 -1.34
C HIS A 115 -2.51 1.37 0.16
N PHE A 116 -1.33 1.48 0.78
CA PHE A 116 -1.21 1.81 2.20
C PHE A 116 -1.83 3.17 2.54
N VAL A 117 -1.48 4.22 1.78
CA VAL A 117 -1.98 5.58 2.03
C VAL A 117 -3.50 5.64 1.77
N GLN A 118 -3.99 5.12 0.66
CA GLN A 118 -5.42 5.09 0.37
C GLN A 118 -6.18 4.31 1.44
N PHE A 119 -5.69 3.14 1.86
CA PHE A 119 -6.36 2.35 2.90
C PHE A 119 -6.43 3.08 4.24
N THR A 120 -5.32 3.69 4.69
CA THR A 120 -5.26 4.41 5.97
C THR A 120 -6.13 5.67 6.00
N TYR A 121 -6.34 6.32 4.85
CA TYR A 121 -7.13 7.55 4.73
C TYR A 121 -8.55 7.34 4.17
N SER A 122 -8.89 6.13 3.71
CA SER A 122 -10.13 5.77 3.01
C SER A 122 -11.42 6.14 3.75
N ALA A 123 -11.34 6.30 5.07
CA ALA A 123 -12.49 6.47 5.94
C ALA A 123 -12.54 7.84 6.64
N GLY A 124 -11.77 8.83 6.17
CA GLY A 124 -11.82 10.20 6.68
C GLY A 124 -10.81 10.54 7.79
N GLY A 125 -10.85 11.79 8.27
CA GLY A 125 -9.69 12.49 8.82
C GLY A 125 -9.40 12.39 10.33
N SER A 126 -10.17 11.64 11.11
CA SER A 126 -9.89 11.55 12.56
C SER A 126 -8.64 10.71 12.83
N ARG A 127 -7.79 11.19 13.75
CA ARG A 127 -6.51 10.52 14.07
C ARG A 127 -6.72 9.08 14.56
N VAL A 128 -7.76 8.85 15.37
CA VAL A 128 -8.10 7.54 15.92
C VAL A 128 -8.47 6.55 14.81
N ARG A 129 -9.29 6.98 13.84
CA ARG A 129 -9.72 6.12 12.73
C ARG A 129 -8.54 5.75 11.82
N ARG A 130 -7.63 6.71 11.57
CA ARG A 130 -6.39 6.46 10.82
C ARG A 130 -5.50 5.45 11.53
N SER A 131 -5.28 5.59 12.83
CA SER A 131 -4.49 4.62 13.61
C SER A 131 -5.10 3.23 13.60
N PHE A 132 -6.43 3.12 13.68
CA PHE A 132 -7.12 1.82 13.58
C PHE A 132 -6.97 1.17 12.20
N LEU A 133 -7.10 1.93 11.11
CA LEU A 133 -6.91 1.42 9.75
C LEU A 133 -5.45 1.07 9.46
N GLN A 134 -4.50 1.85 9.99
CA GLN A 134 -3.07 1.55 9.95
C GLN A 134 -2.78 0.21 10.65
N LEU A 135 -3.38 -0.03 11.82
CA LEU A 135 -3.27 -1.30 12.53
C LEU A 135 -3.79 -2.47 11.67
N ILE A 136 -5.00 -2.34 11.12
CA ILE A 136 -5.58 -3.39 10.26
C ILE A 136 -4.66 -3.69 9.07
N TRP A 137 -4.18 -2.65 8.38
CA TRP A 137 -3.29 -2.83 7.24
C TRP A 137 -2.02 -3.58 7.62
N LEU A 138 -1.38 -3.19 8.73
CA LEU A 138 -0.16 -3.84 9.23
C LEU A 138 -0.39 -5.29 9.65
N THR A 139 -1.59 -5.66 10.08
CA THR A 139 -1.92 -7.05 10.44
C THR A 139 -2.31 -7.93 9.25
N CYS A 140 -2.77 -7.31 8.15
CA CYS A 140 -3.19 -8.04 6.95
C CYS A 140 -2.04 -8.30 5.97
N VAL A 141 -0.88 -7.68 6.20
CA VAL A 141 0.29 -7.75 5.31
C VAL A 141 1.32 -8.76 5.78
#